data_AF-A0A8S3WJS4-F1
#
_entry.id   AF-A0A8S3WJS4-F1
#
_cell.length_a   1.000
_cell.length_b   1.000
_cell.length_c   1.000
_cell.angle_alpha   90.00
_cell.angle_beta   90.00
_cell.angle_gamma   90.00
#
_symmetry.space_group_name_H-M   'P 1'
#
loop_
_entity.id
_entity.type
_entity.pdbx_description
1 polymer ?
#
loop_
_entity_poly.entity_id
_entity_poly.type
_entity_poly.pdbx_seq_one_letter_code
_entity_poly.pdbx_strand_id
1 'polypeptide(L)'
;MFFCLIRFDLVSRGLFDIILGLICTKAQLQKRTPENGTDRENYLSLLVDEYLHSVSFDAKCQVLANLANFAYDPINYCFLRDVGALDIFLYVLKNESDSKLLNFACAGICNLCLDPVNTEYILNYGILNFLPKFLESENVDLVASTLTILFQILNVLNKPELFNLEVVKQIEELKTSENHIIVNLATIFLEDISSKK
;
A
#
# COMPACT_ATOMS: atom_id res chain seq x y z
N MET A 1 -10.45 10.34 2.48
CA MET A 1 -10.05 11.68 2.96
C MET A 1 -8.87 11.68 3.94
N PHE A 2 -8.49 10.55 4.58
CA PHE A 2 -7.39 10.53 5.56
C PHE A 2 -6.01 10.03 5.06
N PHE A 3 -5.92 9.16 4.04
CA PHE A 3 -4.63 8.93 3.35
C PHE A 3 -4.24 10.08 2.41
N CYS A 4 -5.21 10.92 2.02
CA CYS A 4 -4.96 12.21 1.38
C CYS A 4 -4.49 13.29 2.39
N LEU A 5 -4.46 13.01 3.69
CA LEU A 5 -3.97 13.94 4.73
C LEU A 5 -2.50 13.70 5.12
N ILE A 6 -1.92 12.53 4.81
CA ILE A 6 -0.44 12.40 4.72
C ILE A 6 0.13 13.29 3.60
N ARG A 7 -0.74 13.76 2.70
CA ARG A 7 -0.42 14.80 1.71
C ARG A 7 -0.25 16.20 2.30
N PHE A 8 -0.58 16.50 3.57
CA PHE A 8 -0.46 17.87 4.09
C PHE A 8 0.72 18.11 5.02
N ASP A 9 1.21 17.14 5.81
CA ASP A 9 2.33 17.40 6.73
C ASP A 9 3.72 17.10 6.12
N LEU A 10 3.81 16.21 5.14
CA LEU A 10 5.07 15.92 4.43
C LEU A 10 5.31 16.81 3.20
N VAL A 11 4.24 17.22 2.51
CA VAL A 11 4.33 18.11 1.33
C VAL A 11 4.48 19.58 1.76
N SER A 12 3.87 20.02 2.86
CA SER A 12 3.95 21.42 3.31
C SER A 12 5.30 21.81 3.92
N ARG A 13 6.17 20.85 4.24
CA ARG A 13 7.50 21.11 4.84
C ARG A 13 8.65 21.17 3.83
N GLY A 14 8.39 21.05 2.52
CA GLY A 14 9.44 21.15 1.50
C GLY A 14 10.56 20.11 1.64
N LEU A 15 10.31 19.00 2.35
CA LEU A 15 11.27 17.93 2.62
C LEU A 15 11.23 16.79 1.57
N PHE A 16 10.38 16.93 0.54
CA PHE A 16 10.17 15.90 -0.49
C PHE A 16 11.45 15.59 -1.27
N ASP A 17 12.34 16.58 -1.45
CA ASP A 17 13.65 16.39 -2.10
C ASP A 17 14.76 15.91 -1.13
N ILE A 18 14.54 16.02 0.19
CA ILE A 18 15.56 15.68 1.20
C ILE A 18 15.48 14.19 1.61
N ILE A 19 14.31 13.56 1.49
CA ILE A 19 14.16 12.12 1.76
C ILE A 19 14.48 11.26 0.52
N LEU A 20 14.27 11.80 -0.70
CA LEU A 20 14.61 11.11 -1.95
C LEU A 20 16.11 10.78 -2.10
N GLY A 21 16.98 11.51 -1.39
CA GLY A 21 18.44 11.37 -1.47
C GLY A 21 19.07 10.30 -0.57
N LEU A 22 18.31 9.59 0.26
CA LEU A 22 18.87 8.76 1.35
C LEU A 22 18.85 7.25 1.14
N ILE A 23 18.32 6.75 0.02
CA ILE A 23 17.76 5.39 0.03
C ILE A 23 18.54 4.34 -0.79
N CYS A 24 19.60 4.76 -1.44
CA CYS A 24 20.72 3.92 -1.83
C CYS A 24 21.92 4.84 -1.61
N THR A 25 23.06 4.38 -1.06
CA THR A 25 24.15 5.33 -0.80
C THR A 25 24.40 6.11 -2.09
N LYS A 26 24.44 7.44 -2.04
CA LYS A 26 24.65 8.29 -3.24
C LYS A 26 25.77 7.74 -4.14
N ALA A 27 26.76 7.10 -3.52
CA ALA A 27 27.85 6.34 -4.14
C ALA A 27 27.45 5.10 -4.97
N GLN A 28 26.47 4.29 -4.56
CA GLN A 28 25.95 3.15 -5.33
C GLN A 28 25.13 3.60 -6.54
N LEU A 29 24.34 4.67 -6.39
CA LEU A 29 23.57 5.28 -7.48
C LEU A 29 24.51 5.92 -8.52
N GLN A 30 25.44 6.77 -8.07
CA GLN A 30 26.40 7.45 -8.96
C GLN A 30 27.31 6.50 -9.75
N LYS A 31 27.60 5.30 -9.23
CA LYS A 31 28.38 4.29 -9.96
C LYS A 31 27.62 3.61 -11.09
N ARG A 32 26.29 3.72 -11.13
CA ARG A 32 25.40 2.94 -12.01
C ARG A 32 24.45 3.79 -12.85
N THR A 33 24.40 5.11 -12.66
CA THR A 33 23.62 6.03 -13.49
C THR A 33 24.38 6.34 -14.80
N PRO A 34 23.87 5.97 -15.99
CA PRO A 34 24.41 6.44 -17.26
C PRO A 34 24.07 7.92 -17.48
N GLU A 35 24.85 8.62 -18.32
CA GLU A 35 24.73 10.07 -18.58
C GLU A 35 23.34 10.53 -19.11
N ASN A 36 22.48 9.60 -19.56
CA ASN A 36 21.16 9.87 -20.14
C ASN A 36 19.96 9.61 -19.21
N GLY A 37 20.18 9.51 -17.90
CA GLY A 37 19.13 9.27 -16.91
C GLY A 37 18.91 7.79 -16.62
N THR A 38 18.42 7.50 -15.41
CA THR A 38 18.15 6.13 -14.97
C THR A 38 16.92 5.59 -15.70
N ASP A 39 17.07 4.47 -16.40
CA ASP A 39 15.93 3.68 -16.85
C ASP A 39 15.12 3.27 -15.61
N ARG A 40 13.88 3.78 -15.53
CA ARG A 40 13.03 3.68 -14.34
C ARG A 40 12.71 2.22 -14.03
N GLU A 41 12.52 1.40 -15.06
CA GLU A 41 12.28 -0.02 -14.92
C GLU A 41 13.49 -0.70 -14.27
N ASN A 42 14.70 -0.40 -14.74
CA ASN A 42 15.94 -0.92 -14.15
C ASN A 42 16.09 -0.50 -12.68
N TYR A 43 15.73 0.74 -12.33
CA TYR A 43 15.79 1.17 -10.93
C TYR A 43 14.82 0.40 -10.03
N LEU A 44 13.58 0.21 -10.48
CA LEU A 44 12.58 -0.57 -9.75
C LEU A 44 13.00 -2.04 -9.63
N SER A 45 13.56 -2.62 -10.68
CA SER A 45 14.14 -3.97 -10.66
C SER A 45 15.25 -4.12 -9.61
N LEU A 46 16.13 -3.12 -9.48
CA LEU A 46 17.19 -3.13 -8.46
C LEU A 46 16.61 -3.09 -7.03
N LEU A 47 15.52 -2.34 -6.81
CA LEU A 47 14.85 -2.33 -5.51
C LEU A 47 14.23 -3.70 -5.19
N VAL A 48 13.53 -4.30 -6.16
CA VAL A 48 12.97 -5.65 -6.01
C VAL A 48 14.07 -6.68 -5.69
N ASP A 49 15.18 -6.64 -6.44
CA ASP A 49 16.33 -7.52 -6.22
C ASP A 49 16.93 -7.35 -4.81
N GLU A 50 17.09 -6.10 -4.35
CA GLU A 50 17.56 -5.80 -2.99
C GLU A 50 16.61 -6.38 -1.92
N TYR A 51 15.29 -6.25 -2.10
CA TYR A 51 14.32 -6.81 -1.14
C TYR A 51 14.41 -8.33 -1.03
N LEU A 52 14.53 -9.02 -2.17
CA LEU A 52 14.54 -10.48 -2.25
C LEU A 52 15.82 -11.08 -1.65
N HIS A 53 16.96 -10.39 -1.79
CA HIS A 53 18.26 -10.91 -1.35
C HIS A 53 18.75 -10.34 -0.02
N SER A 54 18.13 -9.28 0.50
CA SER A 54 18.54 -8.67 1.76
C SER A 54 18.01 -9.45 2.97
N VAL A 55 18.90 -9.68 3.93
CA VAL A 55 18.54 -10.16 5.28
C VAL A 55 18.36 -9.01 6.28
N SER A 56 18.67 -7.78 5.86
CA SER A 56 18.56 -6.60 6.73
C SER A 56 17.12 -6.11 6.78
N PHE A 57 16.56 -6.08 7.99
CA PHE A 57 15.22 -5.55 8.24
C PHE A 57 15.08 -4.09 7.80
N ASP A 58 16.09 -3.25 8.09
CA ASP A 58 16.07 -1.84 7.70
C ASP A 58 16.11 -1.69 6.19
N ALA A 59 16.92 -2.50 5.49
CA ALA A 59 16.95 -2.49 4.02
C ALA A 59 15.60 -2.89 3.43
N LYS A 60 14.95 -3.93 3.97
CA LYS A 60 13.59 -4.33 3.54
C LYS A 60 12.56 -3.23 3.76
N CYS A 61 12.51 -2.65 4.96
CA CYS A 61 11.63 -1.51 5.26
C CYS A 61 11.84 -0.39 4.26
N GLN A 62 13.10 -0.10 3.99
CA GLN A 62 13.50 1.02 3.17
C GLN A 62 13.15 0.80 1.68
N VAL A 63 13.29 -0.42 1.19
CA VAL A 63 12.84 -0.79 -0.15
C VAL A 63 11.32 -0.70 -0.27
N LEU A 64 10.56 -1.25 0.70
CA LEU A 64 9.10 -1.17 0.68
C LEU A 64 8.62 0.29 0.66
N ALA A 65 9.24 1.16 1.47
CA ALA A 65 8.94 2.58 1.50
C ALA A 65 9.17 3.25 0.14
N ASN A 66 10.29 2.92 -0.53
CA ASN A 66 10.56 3.41 -1.88
C ASN A 66 9.51 2.94 -2.87
N LEU A 67 9.26 1.63 -2.95
CA LEU A 67 8.30 1.07 -3.89
C LEU A 67 6.91 1.71 -3.67
N ALA A 68 6.51 1.95 -2.41
CA ALA A 68 5.24 2.60 -2.08
C ALA A 68 5.20 4.08 -2.53
N ASN A 69 6.34 4.79 -2.46
CA ASN A 69 6.46 6.14 -2.99
C ASN A 69 6.39 6.17 -4.52
N PHE A 70 7.03 5.22 -5.21
CA PHE A 70 6.89 5.09 -6.68
C PHE A 70 5.45 4.77 -7.08
N ALA A 71 4.76 3.94 -6.29
CA ALA A 71 3.36 3.62 -6.49
C ALA A 71 2.43 4.83 -6.35
N TYR A 72 2.88 5.98 -5.87
CA TYR A 72 2.03 7.17 -5.84
C TYR A 72 1.69 7.71 -7.24
N ASP A 73 2.59 7.56 -8.21
CA ASP A 73 2.41 8.08 -9.57
C ASP A 73 1.94 6.96 -10.53
N PRO A 74 0.74 7.08 -11.14
CA PRO A 74 0.21 6.09 -12.08
C PRO A 74 1.11 5.74 -13.27
N ILE A 75 2.02 6.65 -13.68
CA ILE A 75 2.99 6.34 -14.73
C ILE A 75 3.89 5.14 -14.36
N ASN A 76 4.00 4.82 -13.07
CA ASN A 76 4.84 3.73 -12.56
C ASN A 76 4.11 2.39 -12.44
N TYR A 77 2.79 2.34 -12.64
CA TYR A 77 2.00 1.14 -12.32
C TYR A 77 2.38 -0.06 -13.18
N CYS A 78 2.59 0.13 -14.48
CA CYS A 78 3.01 -0.96 -15.36
C CYS A 78 4.38 -1.49 -14.91
N PHE A 79 5.37 -0.60 -14.77
CA PHE A 79 6.71 -0.99 -14.34
C PHE A 79 6.70 -1.72 -12.99
N LEU A 80 5.98 -1.22 -11.98
CA LEU A 80 5.90 -1.85 -10.65
C LEU A 80 5.27 -3.24 -10.70
N ARG A 81 4.30 -3.45 -11.59
CA ARG A 81 3.68 -4.75 -11.82
C ARG A 81 4.64 -5.68 -12.57
N ASP A 82 5.29 -5.19 -13.61
CA ASP A 82 6.21 -5.96 -14.45
C ASP A 82 7.46 -6.42 -13.69
N VAL A 83 7.98 -5.60 -12.77
CA VAL A 83 9.13 -5.97 -11.92
C VAL A 83 8.76 -6.79 -10.67
N GLY A 84 7.47 -7.08 -10.43
CA GLY A 84 7.03 -7.89 -9.29
C GLY A 84 6.94 -7.15 -7.94
N ALA A 85 6.87 -5.82 -7.92
CA ALA A 85 6.71 -5.06 -6.67
C ALA A 85 5.37 -5.34 -5.98
N LEU A 86 4.30 -5.61 -6.75
CA LEU A 86 3.01 -6.05 -6.22
C LEU A 86 3.12 -7.33 -5.40
N ASP A 87 3.86 -8.32 -5.92
CA ASP A 87 4.05 -9.61 -5.24
C ASP A 87 4.78 -9.45 -3.91
N ILE A 88 5.76 -8.54 -3.85
CA ILE A 88 6.45 -8.20 -2.60
C ILE A 88 5.45 -7.66 -1.56
N PHE A 89 4.63 -6.67 -1.92
CA PHE A 89 3.66 -6.11 -0.97
C PHE A 89 2.66 -7.16 -0.50
N LEU A 90 2.13 -7.98 -1.42
CA LEU A 90 1.18 -9.04 -1.10
C LEU A 90 1.81 -10.15 -0.25
N TYR A 91 3.08 -10.49 -0.50
CA TYR A 91 3.85 -11.42 0.33
C TYR A 91 4.00 -10.87 1.75
N VAL A 92 4.37 -9.60 1.91
CA VAL A 92 4.51 -8.95 3.23
C VAL A 92 3.20 -9.00 4.00
N LEU A 93 2.09 -8.56 3.40
CA LEU A 93 0.78 -8.57 4.06
C LEU A 93 0.31 -9.98 4.44
N LYS A 94 0.69 -10.99 3.66
CA LYS A 94 0.31 -12.37 3.93
C LYS A 94 1.16 -13.01 5.03
N ASN A 95 2.47 -12.77 5.05
CA ASN A 95 3.43 -13.58 5.80
C ASN A 95 4.16 -12.85 6.95
N GLU A 96 4.22 -11.52 6.94
CA GLU A 96 4.91 -10.76 7.98
C GLU A 96 3.96 -10.34 9.11
N SER A 97 4.51 -10.10 10.31
CA SER A 97 3.78 -9.61 11.48
C SER A 97 4.29 -8.26 12.00
N ASP A 98 5.44 -7.79 11.50
CA ASP A 98 6.01 -6.52 11.92
C ASP A 98 5.19 -5.34 11.38
N SER A 99 4.79 -4.44 12.27
CA SER A 99 3.89 -3.33 11.92
C SER A 99 4.50 -2.35 10.93
N LYS A 100 5.82 -2.17 10.92
CA LYS A 100 6.50 -1.26 10.01
C LYS A 100 6.51 -1.81 8.59
N LEU A 101 6.83 -3.10 8.43
CA LEU A 101 6.75 -3.79 7.12
C LEU A 101 5.30 -3.78 6.60
N LEU A 102 4.33 -4.14 7.45
CA LEU A 102 2.93 -4.16 7.09
C LEU A 102 2.41 -2.78 6.67
N ASN A 103 2.77 -1.72 7.39
CA ASN A 103 2.37 -0.35 7.04
C ASN A 103 2.93 0.09 5.68
N PHE A 104 4.19 -0.20 5.37
CA PHE A 104 4.74 0.12 4.04
C PHE A 104 4.07 -0.69 2.93
N ALA A 105 3.78 -1.97 3.18
CA ALA A 105 3.08 -2.80 2.20
C ALA A 105 1.63 -2.34 1.97
N CYS A 106 0.92 -2.00 3.03
CA CYS A 106 -0.40 -1.38 2.95
C CYS A 106 -0.37 -0.07 2.15
N ALA A 107 0.62 0.80 2.38
CA ALA A 107 0.78 2.03 1.62
C ALA A 107 0.98 1.77 0.12
N GLY A 108 1.83 0.80 -0.23
CA GLY A 108 2.02 0.37 -1.62
C GLY A 108 0.73 -0.14 -2.27
N ILE A 109 0.01 -1.04 -1.60
CA ILE A 109 -1.25 -1.59 -2.09
C ILE A 109 -2.34 -0.51 -2.20
N CYS A 110 -2.48 0.36 -1.20
CA CYS A 110 -3.44 1.48 -1.18
C CYS A 110 -3.24 2.44 -2.36
N ASN A 111 -2.00 2.60 -2.82
CA ASN A 111 -1.70 3.42 -3.99
C ASN A 111 -1.97 2.64 -5.29
N LEU A 112 -1.59 1.36 -5.36
CA LEU A 112 -1.70 0.55 -6.58
C LEU A 112 -3.13 0.10 -6.90
N CYS A 113 -3.97 -0.15 -5.89
CA CYS A 113 -5.34 -0.63 -6.08
C CYS A 113 -6.33 0.46 -6.55
N LEU A 114 -5.83 1.63 -6.96
CA LEU A 114 -6.59 2.64 -7.69
C LEU A 114 -6.69 2.34 -9.20
N ASP A 115 -5.80 1.48 -9.72
CA ASP A 115 -5.82 1.02 -11.12
C ASP A 115 -6.60 -0.30 -11.26
N PRO A 116 -7.57 -0.40 -12.18
CA PRO A 116 -8.36 -1.62 -12.36
C PRO A 116 -7.51 -2.88 -12.63
N VAL A 117 -6.42 -2.76 -13.40
CA VAL A 117 -5.57 -3.90 -13.73
C VAL A 117 -4.80 -4.39 -12.49
N ASN A 118 -4.23 -3.47 -11.71
CA ASN A 118 -3.63 -3.80 -10.41
C ASN A 118 -4.64 -4.40 -9.44
N THR A 119 -5.85 -3.85 -9.38
CA THR A 119 -6.91 -4.33 -8.48
C THR A 119 -7.33 -5.75 -8.82
N GLU A 120 -7.49 -6.07 -10.10
CA GLU A 120 -7.74 -7.43 -10.55
C GLU A 120 -6.59 -8.38 -10.18
N TYR A 121 -5.34 -7.95 -10.39
CA TYR A 121 -4.14 -8.71 -9.99
C TYR A 121 -4.15 -9.05 -8.49
N ILE A 122 -4.36 -8.04 -7.65
CA ILE A 122 -4.39 -8.15 -6.19
C ILE A 122 -5.52 -9.08 -5.71
N LEU A 123 -6.69 -9.04 -6.37
CA LEU A 123 -7.79 -9.96 -6.09
C LEU A 123 -7.47 -11.40 -6.49
N ASN A 124 -6.85 -11.61 -7.64
CA ASN A 124 -6.44 -12.93 -8.09
C ASN A 124 -5.40 -13.57 -7.16
N TYR A 125 -4.57 -12.76 -6.51
CA TYR A 125 -3.68 -13.21 -5.43
C TYR A 125 -4.44 -13.64 -4.16
N GLY A 126 -5.71 -13.26 -4.02
CA GLY A 126 -6.57 -13.63 -2.91
C GLY A 126 -6.44 -12.70 -1.69
N ILE A 127 -6.18 -11.40 -1.90
CA ILE A 127 -5.99 -10.44 -0.80
C ILE A 127 -7.13 -10.46 0.22
N LEU A 128 -8.37 -10.67 -0.23
CA LEU A 128 -9.55 -10.67 0.64
C LEU A 128 -9.59 -11.85 1.63
N ASN A 129 -8.76 -12.89 1.41
CA ASN A 129 -8.66 -14.03 2.31
C ASN A 129 -7.77 -13.75 3.53
N PHE A 130 -6.93 -12.72 3.50
CA PHE A 130 -5.99 -12.44 4.58
C PHE A 130 -5.95 -10.99 5.04
N LEU A 131 -6.28 -10.01 4.19
CA LEU A 131 -6.26 -8.59 4.57
C LEU A 131 -7.26 -8.26 5.70
N PRO A 132 -8.50 -8.80 5.73
CA PRO A 132 -9.45 -8.46 6.79
C PRO A 132 -8.99 -8.79 8.21
N LYS A 133 -8.03 -9.72 8.39
CA LYS A 133 -7.45 -10.03 9.72
C LYS A 133 -6.87 -8.79 10.42
N PHE A 134 -6.48 -7.77 9.64
CA PHE A 134 -5.91 -6.55 10.16
C PHE A 134 -6.94 -5.56 10.71
N LEU A 135 -8.24 -5.78 10.48
CA LEU A 135 -9.31 -5.00 11.11
C LEU A 135 -9.33 -5.16 12.63
N GLU A 136 -8.82 -6.29 13.13
CA GLU A 136 -8.73 -6.62 14.57
C GLU A 136 -7.43 -6.13 15.23
N SER A 137 -6.59 -5.38 14.50
CA SER A 137 -5.31 -4.91 15.04
C SER A 137 -5.50 -3.77 16.04
N GLU A 138 -4.69 -3.75 17.10
CA GLU A 138 -4.55 -2.58 17.98
C GLU A 138 -3.84 -1.39 17.28
N ASN A 139 -3.20 -1.64 16.13
CA ASN A 139 -2.57 -0.59 15.34
C ASN A 139 -3.61 0.13 14.48
N VAL A 140 -4.00 1.32 14.94
CA VAL A 140 -4.96 2.21 14.26
C VAL A 140 -4.60 2.47 12.80
N ASP A 141 -3.32 2.69 12.49
CA ASP A 141 -2.88 2.99 11.12
C ASP A 141 -3.08 1.78 10.20
N LEU A 142 -2.86 0.58 10.73
CA LEU A 142 -3.04 -0.66 9.99
C LEU A 142 -4.54 -0.95 9.75
N VAL A 143 -5.39 -0.72 10.74
CA VAL A 143 -6.86 -0.81 10.59
C VAL A 143 -7.36 0.20 9.56
N ALA A 144 -6.93 1.46 9.67
CA ALA A 144 -7.32 2.53 8.74
C ALA A 144 -6.85 2.25 7.30
N SER A 145 -5.64 1.73 7.13
CA SER A 145 -5.11 1.32 5.82
C SER A 145 -5.93 0.18 5.23
N THR A 146 -6.27 -0.82 6.07
CA THR A 146 -7.08 -1.97 5.67
C THR A 146 -8.47 -1.54 5.19
N LEU A 147 -9.17 -0.71 5.97
CA LEU A 147 -10.46 -0.14 5.57
C LEU A 147 -10.35 0.64 4.24
N THR A 148 -9.27 1.40 4.08
CA THR A 148 -9.05 2.21 2.86
C THR A 148 -8.87 1.31 1.63
N ILE A 149 -8.07 0.25 1.73
CA ILE A 149 -7.86 -0.70 0.63
C ILE A 149 -9.17 -1.40 0.27
N LEU A 150 -9.93 -1.90 1.25
CA LEU A 150 -11.22 -2.54 1.01
C LEU A 150 -12.21 -1.58 0.32
N PHE A 151 -12.26 -0.33 0.77
CA PHE A 151 -13.08 0.72 0.16
C PHE A 151 -12.66 1.04 -1.29
N GLN A 152 -11.36 1.14 -1.56
CA GLN A 152 -10.85 1.39 -2.91
C GLN A 152 -11.18 0.23 -3.87
N ILE A 153 -10.99 -1.02 -3.42
CA ILE A 153 -11.36 -2.21 -4.19
C ILE A 153 -12.86 -2.19 -4.53
N LEU A 154 -13.71 -1.90 -3.53
CA LEU A 154 -15.16 -1.78 -3.73
C LEU A 154 -15.50 -0.73 -4.79
N ASN A 155 -14.85 0.43 -4.74
CA ASN A 155 -15.14 1.54 -5.65
C ASN A 155 -14.59 1.35 -7.06
N VAL A 156 -13.42 0.73 -7.21
CA VAL A 156 -12.84 0.44 -8.53
C VAL A 156 -13.66 -0.62 -9.27
N LEU A 157 -14.14 -1.65 -8.58
CA LEU A 157 -14.84 -2.76 -9.23
C LEU A 157 -16.35 -2.62 -9.24
N ASN A 158 -16.91 -1.86 -8.30
CA ASN A 158 -18.35 -1.72 -8.08
C ASN A 158 -19.06 -3.08 -7.91
N LYS A 159 -18.43 -3.99 -7.16
CA LYS A 159 -18.89 -5.38 -6.90
C LYS A 159 -19.00 -5.64 -5.38
N PRO A 160 -20.09 -5.23 -4.73
CA PRO A 160 -20.26 -5.41 -3.28
C PRO A 160 -20.29 -6.90 -2.85
N GLU A 161 -20.65 -7.82 -3.76
CA GLU A 161 -20.67 -9.26 -3.52
C GLU A 161 -19.30 -9.88 -3.25
N LEU A 162 -18.20 -9.16 -3.50
CA LEU A 162 -16.84 -9.59 -3.16
C LEU A 162 -16.59 -9.66 -1.65
N PHE A 163 -17.33 -8.86 -0.86
CA PHE A 163 -17.16 -8.78 0.58
C PHE A 163 -18.17 -9.69 1.26
N ASN A 164 -17.68 -10.73 1.92
CA ASN A 164 -18.53 -11.67 2.64
C ASN A 164 -19.14 -11.01 3.90
N LEU A 165 -20.17 -11.68 4.47
CA LEU A 165 -20.88 -11.18 5.64
C LEU A 165 -19.98 -11.01 6.88
N GLU A 166 -18.90 -11.78 6.98
CA GLU A 166 -17.98 -11.70 8.12
C GLU A 166 -17.20 -10.40 8.10
N VAL A 167 -16.62 -10.05 6.93
CA VAL A 167 -15.90 -8.78 6.76
C VAL A 167 -16.83 -7.59 7.01
N VAL A 168 -18.07 -7.65 6.53
CA VAL A 168 -19.05 -6.58 6.76
C VAL A 168 -19.35 -6.41 8.25
N LYS A 169 -19.54 -7.52 8.99
CA LYS A 169 -19.75 -7.49 10.45
C LYS A 169 -18.55 -6.94 11.21
N GLN A 170 -17.33 -7.36 10.87
CA GLN A 170 -16.12 -6.82 11.47
C GLN A 170 -16.05 -5.29 11.29
N ILE A 171 -16.41 -4.79 10.11
CA ILE A 171 -16.44 -3.34 9.84
C ILE A 171 -17.60 -2.64 10.59
N GLU A 172 -18.75 -3.29 10.77
CA GLU A 172 -19.84 -2.78 11.61
C GLU A 172 -19.41 -2.60 13.07
N GLU A 173 -18.67 -3.56 13.62
CA GLU A 173 -18.13 -3.50 15.00
C GLU A 173 -17.16 -2.33 15.17
N LEU A 174 -16.37 -1.98 14.15
CA LEU A 174 -15.46 -0.84 14.19
C LEU A 174 -16.17 0.52 14.39
N LYS A 175 -17.48 0.61 14.19
CA LYS A 175 -18.26 1.82 14.51
C LYS A 175 -18.33 2.13 16.01
N THR A 176 -18.00 1.18 16.88
CA THR A 176 -17.91 1.40 18.34
C THR A 176 -16.50 1.75 18.81
N SER A 177 -15.53 1.92 17.89
CA SER A 177 -14.17 2.32 18.22
C SER A 177 -14.13 3.72 18.86
N GLU A 178 -13.21 3.93 19.80
CA GLU A 178 -12.92 5.26 20.33
C GLU A 178 -12.20 6.16 19.31
N ASN A 179 -11.64 5.57 18.24
CA ASN A 179 -10.92 6.30 17.22
C ASN A 179 -11.87 6.82 16.12
N HIS A 180 -12.08 8.14 16.07
CA HIS A 180 -12.97 8.77 15.08
C HIS A 180 -12.57 8.51 13.62
N ILE A 181 -11.28 8.31 13.30
CA ILE A 181 -10.85 8.00 11.93
C ILE A 181 -11.38 6.63 11.52
N ILE A 182 -11.25 5.64 12.39
CA ILE A 182 -11.77 4.28 12.16
C ILE A 182 -13.29 4.31 11.99
N VAL A 183 -14.00 4.97 12.91
CA VAL A 183 -15.47 5.08 12.85
C VAL A 183 -15.93 5.72 11.53
N ASN A 184 -15.26 6.78 11.09
CA ASN A 184 -15.58 7.47 9.84
C ASN A 184 -15.33 6.57 8.62
N LEU A 185 -14.18 5.89 8.55
CA LEU A 185 -13.85 5.00 7.44
C LEU A 185 -14.81 3.80 7.36
N ALA A 186 -15.14 3.19 8.51
CA ALA A 186 -16.11 2.11 8.59
C ALA A 186 -17.50 2.57 8.13
N THR A 187 -17.94 3.74 8.57
CA THR A 187 -19.24 4.31 8.18
C THR A 187 -19.31 4.53 6.66
N ILE A 188 -18.30 5.17 6.07
CA ILE A 188 -18.23 5.40 4.63
C ILE A 188 -18.26 4.08 3.85
N PHE A 189 -17.50 3.07 4.28
CA PHE A 189 -17.51 1.76 3.63
C PHE A 189 -18.90 1.10 3.65
N LEU A 190 -19.58 1.14 4.81
CA LEU A 190 -20.89 0.52 5.00
C LEU A 190 -22.02 1.24 4.24
N GLU A 191 -21.92 2.55 4.09
CA GLU A 191 -22.82 3.34 3.24
C GLU A 191 -22.63 2.97 1.76
N ASP A 192 -21.38 2.91 1.30
CA ASP A 192 -21.06 2.57 -0.09
C ASP A 192 -21.49 1.15 -0.44
N ILE A 193 -21.20 0.15 0.41
CA ILE A 193 -21.60 -1.23 0.15
C ILE A 193 -23.12 -1.40 0.13
N SER A 194 -23.85 -0.63 0.95
CA SER A 194 -25.32 -0.68 1.01
C SER A 194 -25.96 0.00 -0.20
N SER A 195 -25.37 1.10 -0.69
CA SER A 195 -25.86 1.81 -1.89
C SER A 195 -25.66 1.05 -3.20
N LYS A 196 -24.74 0.06 -3.20
CA LYS A 196 -24.37 -0.74 -4.38
C LYS A 196 -25.06 -2.11 -4.44
N LYS A 197 -25.81 -2.51 -3.40
CA LYS A 197 -26.66 -3.71 -3.39
C LYS A 197 -27.95 -3.48 -4.17
#